data_AF-A0A9P7G5G5-F1
#
_entry.id   AF-A0A9P7G5G5-F1
#
_cell.length_a   1.000
_cell.length_b   1.000
_cell.length_c   1.000
_cell.angle_alpha   90.00
_cell.angle_beta   90.00
_cell.angle_gamma   90.00
#
_symmetry.space_group_name_H-M   'P 1'
#
loop_
_entity.id
_entity.type
_entity.pdbx_description
1 polymer ?
#
loop_
_entity_poly.entity_id
_entity_poly.type
_entity_poly.pdbx_seq_one_letter_code
_entity_poly.pdbx_strand_id
1 'polypeptide(L)'
;MSTIDIEIKSRFRWGLVFDYNNSDNSGSIVHEYKFKTSGSYKSTTYMETVRVITQTTAESHGLQLQTGASYGPISASISNSSNWSKELSDMLSNTTSVQEEKALEWSNEESRTYTVGAHSRVCLYQRSFEADGIHLVESVFRTTPEPLPKEELVEEDTIISQLVPRYTTNTKEALTRFDIVIQPDEDKRHDDLAKGAGGKFRYLIHVNQQTNLLITKAALRRSGSNGSAPDDWDLQTTDINKGRNGDYLFVLSKVERAWPV
;
A
#
# COMPACT_ATOMS: atom_id res chain seq x y z
N MET A 1 19.98 -3.83 7.34
CA MET A 1 18.63 -4.43 7.45
C MET A 1 18.18 -4.76 6.04
N SER A 2 17.65 -5.96 5.78
CA SER A 2 17.09 -6.32 4.48
C SER A 2 15.72 -5.66 4.32
N THR A 3 15.60 -4.73 3.39
CA THR A 3 14.31 -4.23 2.91
C THR A 3 13.66 -5.29 2.05
N ILE A 4 12.34 -5.46 2.17
CA ILE A 4 11.56 -6.22 1.20
C ILE A 4 10.95 -5.19 0.26
N ASP A 5 11.34 -5.26 -1.01
CA ASP A 5 10.70 -4.50 -2.06
C ASP A 5 9.43 -5.26 -2.47
N ILE A 6 8.31 -4.55 -2.50
CA ILE A 6 7.03 -5.06 -2.98
C ILE A 6 6.63 -4.30 -4.23
N GLU A 7 6.15 -5.05 -5.21
CA GLU A 7 5.75 -4.55 -6.53
C GLU A 7 4.24 -4.53 -6.63
N ILE A 8 3.66 -3.33 -6.60
CA ILE A 8 2.22 -3.12 -6.73
C ILE A 8 1.93 -2.68 -8.17
N LYS A 9 1.09 -3.43 -8.87
CA LYS A 9 0.70 -3.09 -10.24
C LYS A 9 0.01 -1.74 -10.29
N SER A 10 0.37 -0.92 -11.26
CA SER A 10 -0.23 0.37 -11.52
C SER A 10 -0.29 0.62 -13.02
N ARG A 11 -1.03 1.66 -13.41
CA ARG A 11 -1.09 2.08 -14.81
C ARG A 11 -1.36 3.57 -14.94
N PHE A 12 -0.78 4.16 -15.97
CA PHE A 12 -1.17 5.46 -16.49
C PHE A 12 -2.18 5.29 -17.62
N ARG A 13 -3.10 6.25 -17.73
CA ARG A 13 -4.07 6.32 -18.81
C ARG A 13 -4.15 7.72 -19.39
N TRP A 14 -4.31 7.81 -20.70
CA TRP A 14 -4.63 9.05 -21.40
C TRP A 14 -6.12 9.08 -21.72
N GLY A 15 -6.87 9.92 -21.00
CA GLY A 15 -8.28 10.18 -21.28
C GLY A 15 -8.44 11.30 -22.29
N LEU A 16 -9.21 11.08 -23.36
CA LEU A 16 -9.53 12.13 -24.33
C LEU A 16 -10.42 13.19 -23.67
N VAL A 17 -9.94 14.43 -23.64
CA VAL A 17 -10.69 15.60 -23.14
C VAL A 17 -11.53 16.20 -24.26
N PHE A 18 -10.90 16.46 -25.41
CA PHE A 18 -11.59 16.90 -26.62
C PHE A 18 -10.80 16.53 -27.87
N ASP A 19 -11.54 16.45 -28.98
CA ASP A 19 -11.01 16.30 -30.33
C ASP A 19 -11.68 17.35 -31.20
N TYR A 20 -10.90 18.34 -31.63
CA TYR A 20 -11.38 19.45 -32.42
C TYR A 20 -10.71 19.47 -33.78
N ASN A 21 -11.51 19.39 -34.83
CA ASN A 21 -11.06 19.43 -36.21
C ASN A 21 -11.44 20.77 -36.86
N ASN A 22 -10.43 21.62 -37.09
CA ASN A 22 -10.54 22.90 -37.78
C ASN A 22 -10.12 22.83 -39.26
N SER A 23 -10.21 21.65 -39.90
CA SER A 23 -9.76 21.47 -41.29
C SER A 23 -10.50 22.36 -42.30
N ASP A 24 -11.78 22.65 -42.04
CA ASP A 24 -12.65 23.33 -43.00
C ASP A 24 -12.65 24.87 -42.85
N ASN A 25 -12.00 25.41 -41.82
CA ASN A 25 -11.96 26.86 -41.58
C ASN A 25 -10.59 27.46 -41.87
N SER A 26 -10.59 28.66 -42.46
CA SER A 26 -9.39 29.44 -42.75
C SER A 26 -8.93 30.33 -41.58
N GLY A 27 -9.67 30.34 -40.47
CA GLY A 27 -9.37 31.14 -39.27
C GLY A 27 -8.97 30.27 -38.08
N SER A 28 -8.34 30.89 -37.08
CA SER A 28 -8.04 30.24 -35.80
C SER A 28 -9.24 30.28 -34.87
N ILE A 29 -9.44 29.20 -34.12
CA ILE A 29 -10.52 29.08 -33.14
C ILE A 29 -9.92 28.90 -31.75
N VAL A 30 -10.44 29.65 -30.79
CA VAL A 30 -9.99 29.60 -29.40
C VAL A 30 -11.01 28.81 -28.59
N HIS A 31 -10.54 27.76 -27.94
CA HIS A 31 -11.35 26.95 -27.03
C HIS A 31 -10.87 27.13 -25.60
N GLU A 32 -11.80 27.41 -24.69
CA GLU A 32 -11.56 27.34 -23.25
C GLU A 32 -12.13 26.02 -22.72
N TYR A 33 -11.32 25.27 -21.99
CA TYR A 33 -11.73 24.04 -21.33
C TYR A 33 -11.47 24.11 -19.83
N LYS A 34 -12.49 23.74 -19.06
CA LYS A 34 -12.38 23.49 -17.62
C LYS A 34 -12.08 22.03 -17.42
N PHE A 35 -10.98 21.73 -16.74
CA PHE A 35 -10.62 20.37 -16.36
C PHE A 35 -10.48 20.25 -14.85
N LYS A 36 -10.65 19.02 -14.39
CA LYS A 36 -10.59 18.64 -12.99
C LYS A 36 -9.31 17.87 -12.74
N THR A 37 -8.53 18.31 -11.76
CA THR A 37 -7.45 17.54 -11.17
C THR A 37 -8.00 16.98 -9.86
N SER A 38 -7.94 15.68 -9.65
CA SER A 38 -8.52 15.06 -8.45
C SER A 38 -7.80 13.80 -8.05
N GLY A 39 -7.66 13.57 -6.75
CA GLY A 39 -7.09 12.33 -6.21
C GLY A 39 -8.06 11.69 -5.23
N SER A 40 -8.10 10.36 -5.25
CA SER A 40 -8.77 9.55 -4.25
C SER A 40 -7.82 8.45 -3.76
N TYR A 41 -7.73 8.29 -2.45
CA TYR A 41 -6.94 7.23 -1.80
C TYR A 41 -7.80 6.51 -0.77
N LYS A 42 -7.78 5.18 -0.81
CA LYS A 42 -8.40 4.29 0.18
C LYS A 42 -7.31 3.45 0.83
N SER A 43 -6.89 3.86 2.03
CA SER A 43 -5.81 3.20 2.75
C SER A 43 -6.06 1.72 3.00
N THR A 44 -7.30 1.31 3.26
CA THR A 44 -7.66 -0.10 3.47
C THR A 44 -7.41 -0.96 2.23
N THR A 45 -7.78 -0.48 1.04
CA THR A 45 -7.56 -1.22 -0.22
C THR A 45 -6.08 -1.31 -0.57
N TYR A 46 -5.35 -0.21 -0.41
CA TYR A 46 -3.91 -0.18 -0.68
C TYR A 46 -3.12 -1.06 0.30
N MET A 47 -3.43 -0.97 1.60
CA MET A 47 -2.76 -1.78 2.63
C MET A 47 -3.07 -3.27 2.51
N GLU A 48 -4.30 -3.64 2.12
CA GLU A 48 -4.64 -5.03 1.84
C GLU A 48 -3.81 -5.57 0.65
N THR A 49 -3.66 -4.76 -0.40
CA THR A 49 -2.83 -5.11 -1.56
C THR A 49 -1.36 -5.29 -1.17
N VAL A 50 -0.82 -4.33 -0.42
CA VAL A 50 0.53 -4.40 0.16
C VAL A 50 0.69 -5.69 0.96
N ARG A 51 -0.25 -6.02 1.84
CA ARG A 51 -0.21 -7.22 2.68
C ARG A 51 -0.20 -8.50 1.84
N VAL A 52 -1.08 -8.62 0.85
CA VAL A 52 -1.18 -9.80 -0.04
C VAL A 52 0.11 -10.00 -0.83
N ILE A 53 0.66 -8.93 -1.41
CA ILE A 53 1.91 -8.99 -2.17
C ILE A 53 3.07 -9.37 -1.24
N THR A 54 3.14 -8.75 -0.06
CA THR A 54 4.18 -9.06 0.94
C THR A 54 4.17 -10.52 1.33
N GLN A 55 2.97 -11.07 1.61
CA GLN A 55 2.81 -12.48 1.93
C GLN A 55 3.29 -13.37 0.78
N THR A 56 2.86 -13.07 -0.44
CA THR A 56 3.24 -13.83 -1.64
C THR A 56 4.74 -13.77 -1.91
N THR A 57 5.35 -12.58 -1.82
CA THR A 57 6.79 -12.37 -2.03
C THR A 57 7.62 -13.05 -0.96
N ALA A 58 7.18 -13.02 0.30
CA ALA A 58 7.91 -13.71 1.36
C ALA A 58 7.82 -15.24 1.22
N GLU A 59 6.64 -15.77 0.89
CA GLU A 59 6.45 -17.19 0.59
C GLU A 59 7.34 -17.64 -0.58
N SER A 60 7.42 -16.86 -1.65
CA SER A 60 8.23 -17.20 -2.84
C SER A 60 9.75 -17.16 -2.59
N HIS A 61 10.20 -16.33 -1.65
CA HIS A 61 11.62 -16.21 -1.27
C HIS A 61 11.99 -17.07 -0.05
N GLY A 62 11.07 -17.89 0.46
CA GLY A 62 11.30 -18.68 1.68
C GLY A 62 11.52 -17.83 2.93
N LEU A 63 11.13 -16.55 2.89
CA LEU A 63 11.24 -15.62 4.00
C LEU A 63 10.07 -15.86 4.96
N GLN A 64 10.38 -16.09 6.24
CA GLN A 64 9.36 -16.16 7.28
C GLN A 64 8.99 -14.74 7.70
N LEU A 65 7.82 -14.25 7.27
CA LEU A 65 7.26 -13.01 7.81
C LEU A 65 7.05 -13.17 9.31
N GLN A 66 7.42 -12.13 10.07
CA GLN A 66 7.20 -12.10 11.51
C GLN A 66 5.69 -11.98 11.73
N THR A 67 5.07 -13.02 12.29
CA THR A 67 3.64 -12.95 12.60
C THR A 67 3.42 -11.93 13.70
N GLY A 68 2.63 -10.92 13.40
CA GLY A 68 2.40 -9.77 14.28
C GLY A 68 3.15 -8.51 13.97
N ALA A 69 4.07 -8.53 13.01
CA ALA A 69 4.56 -7.30 12.43
C ALA A 69 3.45 -6.69 11.55
N SER A 70 3.08 -5.44 11.84
CA SER A 70 2.37 -4.62 10.87
C SER A 70 3.39 -4.16 9.84
N TYR A 71 3.19 -4.58 8.60
CA TYR A 71 4.02 -4.19 7.47
C TYR A 71 3.36 -2.99 6.80
N GLY A 72 3.96 -1.82 7.00
CA GLY A 72 3.55 -0.57 6.37
C GLY A 72 4.58 -0.12 5.36
N PRO A 73 4.15 0.42 4.21
CA PRO A 73 5.05 1.03 3.24
C PRO A 73 5.73 2.23 3.92
N ILE A 74 7.06 2.24 4.00
CA ILE A 74 7.82 3.40 4.52
C ILE A 74 8.19 4.38 3.40
N SER A 75 8.15 3.90 2.16
CA SER A 75 8.34 4.67 0.94
C SER A 75 7.59 3.97 -0.19
N ALA A 76 7.15 4.76 -1.16
CA ALA A 76 6.56 4.28 -2.40
C ALA A 76 7.14 5.12 -3.54
N SER A 77 7.64 4.46 -4.58
CA SER A 77 8.15 5.09 -5.79
C SER A 77 7.61 4.36 -7.01
N ILE A 78 7.72 4.97 -8.18
CA ILE A 78 7.35 4.35 -9.45
C ILE A 78 8.61 3.85 -10.13
N SER A 79 8.53 2.68 -10.76
CA SER A 79 9.67 2.05 -11.41
C SER A 79 10.26 2.93 -12.53
N ASN A 80 9.41 3.67 -13.25
CA ASN A 80 9.81 4.64 -14.27
C ASN A 80 9.72 6.10 -13.79
N SER A 81 10.80 6.59 -13.18
CA SER A 81 10.86 7.92 -12.55
C SER A 81 10.65 9.12 -13.50
N SER A 82 10.72 8.93 -14.82
CA SER A 82 10.42 9.99 -15.80
C SER A 82 8.94 10.36 -15.88
N ASN A 83 8.05 9.51 -15.35
CA ASN A 83 6.61 9.72 -15.39
C ASN A 83 6.05 10.44 -14.15
N TRP A 84 6.93 10.87 -13.24
CA TRP A 84 6.56 11.40 -11.93
C TRP A 84 5.94 12.80 -12.02
N SER A 85 4.64 12.92 -11.74
CA SER A 85 4.02 14.22 -11.46
C SER A 85 4.21 14.61 -9.99
N LYS A 86 4.10 15.90 -9.70
CA LYS A 86 4.14 16.40 -8.31
C LYS A 86 2.96 15.84 -7.51
N GLU A 87 1.78 15.81 -8.11
CA GLU A 87 0.55 15.31 -7.50
C GLU A 87 0.67 13.84 -7.12
N LEU A 88 1.29 13.02 -7.98
CA LEU A 88 1.55 11.61 -7.71
C LEU A 88 2.59 11.42 -6.62
N SER A 89 3.66 12.22 -6.62
CA SER A 89 4.65 12.24 -5.54
C SER A 89 4.03 12.59 -4.19
N ASP A 90 3.25 13.68 -4.14
CA ASP A 90 2.57 14.14 -2.94
C ASP A 90 1.55 13.09 -2.47
N MET A 91 0.83 12.45 -3.39
CA MET A 91 -0.11 11.39 -3.06
C MET A 91 0.60 10.16 -2.48
N LEU A 92 1.65 9.64 -3.13
CA LEU A 92 2.40 8.48 -2.63
C LEU A 92 3.06 8.76 -1.28
N SER A 93 3.64 9.95 -1.10
CA SER A 93 4.20 10.41 0.18
C SER A 93 3.13 10.47 1.30
N ASN A 94 1.93 10.94 0.97
CA ASN A 94 0.80 10.92 1.89
C ASN A 94 0.34 9.49 2.19
N THR A 95 0.32 8.58 1.21
CA THR A 95 -0.09 7.18 1.43
C THR A 95 0.82 6.45 2.41
N THR A 96 2.13 6.73 2.40
CA THR A 96 3.12 6.13 3.32
C THR A 96 3.13 6.78 4.71
N SER A 97 2.56 7.98 4.84
CA SER A 97 2.56 8.77 6.08
C SER A 97 1.29 8.62 6.92
N VAL A 98 0.17 8.22 6.31
CA VAL A 98 -1.14 8.15 6.99
C VAL A 98 -1.34 6.81 7.70
N GLN A 99 -1.48 6.84 9.03
CA GLN A 99 -1.68 5.68 9.91
C GLN A 99 -3.16 5.34 10.20
N GLU A 100 -4.10 6.18 9.76
CA GLU A 100 -5.54 6.02 10.02
C GLU A 100 -6.30 5.61 8.75
N GLU A 101 -7.47 4.98 8.91
CA GLU A 101 -8.41 4.75 7.82
C GLU A 101 -8.88 6.11 7.28
N LYS A 102 -8.29 6.53 6.15
CA LYS A 102 -8.57 7.82 5.55
C LYS A 102 -8.89 7.63 4.08
N ALA A 103 -10.13 7.91 3.73
CA ALA A 103 -10.48 8.27 2.37
C ALA A 103 -10.02 9.72 2.16
N LEU A 104 -8.92 9.93 1.45
CA LEU A 104 -8.53 11.26 1.02
C LEU A 104 -9.14 11.49 -0.36
N GLU A 105 -10.08 12.42 -0.45
CA GLU A 105 -10.61 12.91 -1.72
C GLU A 105 -10.31 14.39 -1.83
N TRP A 106 -9.75 14.81 -2.97
CA TRP A 106 -9.56 16.21 -3.28
C TRP A 106 -9.83 16.46 -4.76
N SER A 107 -10.17 17.72 -5.07
CA SER A 107 -10.49 18.15 -6.41
C SER A 107 -10.17 19.63 -6.57
N ASN A 108 -9.49 19.98 -7.65
CA ASN A 108 -9.26 21.34 -8.10
C ASN A 108 -9.77 21.48 -9.54
N GLU A 109 -10.39 22.61 -9.85
CA GLU A 109 -10.80 22.96 -11.21
C GLU A 109 -9.91 24.06 -11.75
N GLU A 110 -9.45 23.90 -12.99
CA GLU A 110 -8.64 24.89 -13.69
C GLU A 110 -9.19 25.08 -15.11
N SER A 111 -9.14 26.31 -15.62
CA SER A 111 -9.41 26.64 -17.02
C SER A 111 -8.09 26.71 -17.79
N ARG A 112 -8.03 26.09 -18.97
CA ARG A 112 -6.97 26.32 -19.98
C ARG A 112 -7.56 26.68 -21.32
N THR A 113 -6.84 27.51 -22.05
CA THR A 113 -7.23 28.00 -23.37
C THR A 113 -6.31 27.41 -24.44
N TYR A 114 -6.90 26.91 -25.51
CA TYR A 114 -6.21 26.30 -26.65
C TYR A 114 -6.60 27.02 -27.94
N THR A 115 -5.62 27.49 -28.68
CA THR A 115 -5.81 28.08 -30.00
C THR A 115 -5.55 27.02 -31.06
N VAL A 116 -6.59 26.66 -31.82
CA VAL A 116 -6.50 25.74 -32.95
C VAL A 116 -6.36 26.57 -34.22
N GLY A 117 -5.24 26.41 -34.93
CA GLY A 117 -4.95 27.14 -36.15
C GLY A 117 -5.88 26.74 -37.30
N ALA A 118 -5.91 27.57 -38.35
CA ALA A 118 -6.61 27.25 -39.59
C ALA A 118 -6.12 25.91 -40.17
N HIS A 119 -7.04 25.13 -40.75
CA HIS A 119 -6.75 23.85 -41.39
C HIS A 119 -6.00 22.83 -40.50
N SER A 120 -6.25 22.87 -39.19
CA SER A 120 -5.56 22.00 -38.23
C SER A 120 -6.53 21.21 -37.37
N ARG A 121 -6.06 20.14 -36.73
CA ARG A 121 -6.81 19.35 -35.76
C ARG A 121 -6.02 19.26 -34.47
N VAL A 122 -6.72 19.23 -33.34
CA VAL A 122 -6.11 19.06 -32.02
C VAL A 122 -6.95 18.07 -31.22
N CYS A 123 -6.31 17.00 -30.78
CA CYS A 123 -6.79 16.08 -29.75
C CYS A 123 -6.06 16.41 -28.45
N LEU A 124 -6.79 16.75 -27.39
CA LEU A 124 -6.25 16.97 -26.05
C LEU A 124 -6.54 15.75 -25.18
N TYR A 125 -5.51 15.24 -24.52
CA TYR A 125 -5.59 14.17 -23.55
C TYR A 125 -5.14 14.65 -22.17
N GLN A 126 -5.79 14.14 -21.13
CA GLN A 126 -5.40 14.32 -19.73
C GLN A 126 -4.92 12.99 -19.18
N ARG A 127 -3.82 13.02 -18.41
CA ARG A 127 -3.26 11.82 -17.81
C ARG A 127 -3.97 11.48 -16.49
N SER A 128 -4.24 10.21 -16.27
CA SER A 128 -4.65 9.66 -14.98
C SER A 128 -3.74 8.51 -14.57
N PHE A 129 -3.67 8.25 -13.28
CA PHE A 129 -2.93 7.18 -12.65
C PHE A 129 -3.86 6.32 -11.81
N GLU A 130 -3.75 5.01 -11.95
CA GLU A 130 -4.54 4.03 -11.22
C GLU A 130 -3.63 2.98 -10.61
N ALA A 131 -3.85 2.69 -9.32
CA ALA A 131 -3.30 1.52 -8.63
C ALA A 131 -4.35 1.05 -7.60
N ASP A 132 -4.15 -0.11 -6.97
CA ASP A 132 -5.14 -0.61 -6.02
C ASP A 132 -5.33 0.35 -4.83
N GLY A 133 -6.55 0.86 -4.68
CA GLY A 133 -6.88 1.87 -3.66
C GLY A 133 -6.41 3.29 -3.98
N ILE A 134 -5.85 3.53 -5.17
CA ILE A 134 -5.33 4.83 -5.60
C ILE A 134 -5.91 5.19 -6.96
N HIS A 135 -6.50 6.38 -7.06
CA HIS A 135 -6.91 6.95 -8.35
C HIS A 135 -6.59 8.44 -8.38
N LEU A 136 -5.86 8.87 -9.41
CA LEU A 136 -5.43 10.25 -9.57
C LEU A 136 -5.69 10.71 -11.00
N VAL A 137 -6.33 11.86 -11.14
CA VAL A 137 -6.44 12.62 -12.39
C VAL A 137 -5.47 13.79 -12.26
N GLU A 138 -4.48 13.85 -13.14
CA GLU A 138 -3.34 14.76 -13.01
C GLU A 138 -3.54 16.07 -13.79
N SER A 139 -2.70 17.06 -13.49
CA SER A 139 -2.62 18.33 -14.24
C SER A 139 -1.74 18.23 -15.50
N VAL A 140 -1.43 16.99 -15.93
CA VAL A 140 -0.56 16.65 -17.06
C VAL A 140 -1.40 16.41 -18.31
N PHE A 141 -1.02 17.09 -19.39
CA PHE A 141 -1.75 17.08 -20.66
C PHE A 141 -0.85 16.76 -21.84
N ARG A 142 -1.42 16.14 -22.86
CA ARG A 142 -0.78 15.89 -24.15
C ARG A 142 -1.70 16.36 -25.27
N THR A 143 -1.16 17.07 -26.25
CA THR A 143 -1.89 17.45 -27.48
C THR A 143 -1.29 16.74 -28.67
N THR A 144 -2.15 16.31 -29.60
CA THR A 144 -1.75 15.60 -30.82
C THR A 144 -2.65 16.00 -31.98
N PRO A 145 -2.15 16.01 -33.23
CA PRO A 145 -2.99 16.32 -34.40
C PRO A 145 -3.92 15.15 -34.79
N GLU A 146 -3.56 13.93 -34.40
CA GLU A 146 -4.33 12.71 -34.65
C GLU A 146 -4.60 11.99 -33.33
N PRO A 147 -5.69 11.21 -33.21
CA PRO A 147 -5.96 10.44 -32.01
C PRO A 147 -4.82 9.49 -31.66
N LEU A 148 -4.54 9.35 -30.36
CA LEU A 148 -3.52 8.41 -29.89
C LEU A 148 -3.93 6.97 -30.25
N PRO A 149 -2.96 6.13 -30.69
CA PRO A 149 -3.23 4.71 -30.88
C PRO A 149 -3.57 4.05 -29.53
N LYS A 150 -4.32 2.95 -29.56
CA LYS A 150 -4.86 2.31 -28.34
C LYS A 150 -3.76 1.88 -27.38
N GLU A 151 -2.60 1.51 -27.92
CA GLU A 151 -1.43 1.05 -27.19
C GLU A 151 -0.75 2.19 -26.43
N GLU A 152 -0.91 3.44 -26.86
CA GLU A 152 -0.41 4.63 -26.14
C GLU A 152 -1.41 5.16 -25.11
N LEU A 153 -2.67 4.71 -25.13
CA LEU A 153 -3.69 5.17 -24.18
C LEU A 153 -3.48 4.59 -22.78
N VAL A 154 -2.77 3.47 -22.65
CA VAL A 154 -2.54 2.79 -21.38
C VAL A 154 -1.07 2.38 -21.29
N GLU A 155 -0.40 2.81 -20.25
CA GLU A 155 0.97 2.42 -19.91
C GLU A 155 0.93 1.70 -18.56
N GLU A 156 1.26 0.42 -18.55
CA GLU A 156 1.37 -0.36 -17.30
C GLU A 156 2.70 -0.03 -16.61
N ASP A 157 2.68 0.12 -15.30
CA ASP A 157 3.85 0.43 -14.46
C ASP A 157 3.73 -0.32 -13.12
N THR A 158 4.66 -0.07 -12.21
CA THR A 158 4.72 -0.70 -10.90
C THR A 158 5.15 0.32 -9.85
N ILE A 159 4.39 0.39 -8.77
CA ILE A 159 4.82 1.05 -7.54
C ILE A 159 5.75 0.08 -6.80
N ILE A 160 6.98 0.51 -6.56
CA ILE A 160 7.91 -0.17 -5.66
C ILE A 160 7.73 0.42 -4.27
N SER A 161 7.33 -0.41 -3.32
CA SER A 161 7.23 -0.02 -1.92
C SER A 161 8.21 -0.81 -1.07
N GLN A 162 8.80 -0.17 -0.05
CA GLN A 162 9.71 -0.82 0.88
C GLN A 162 9.05 -1.05 2.23
N LEU A 163 9.20 -2.26 2.76
CA LEU A 163 8.73 -2.61 4.10
C LEU A 163 9.88 -2.73 5.08
N VAL A 164 9.75 -2.06 6.24
CA VAL A 164 10.72 -2.16 7.34
C VAL A 164 9.98 -2.26 8.68
N PRO A 165 10.37 -3.18 9.58
CA PRO A 165 9.88 -3.17 10.96
C PRO A 165 10.20 -1.82 11.63
N ARG A 166 9.21 -1.19 12.25
CA ARG A 166 9.42 0.05 13.01
C ARG A 166 9.93 -0.27 14.41
N TYR A 167 11.18 0.08 14.66
CA TYR A 167 11.79 0.06 15.99
C TYR A 167 11.60 1.42 16.67
N THR A 168 11.47 1.43 17.99
CA THR A 168 11.44 2.66 18.81
C THR A 168 12.54 2.60 19.86
N THR A 169 13.14 3.75 20.16
CA THR A 169 14.04 3.91 21.32
C THR A 169 13.29 4.37 22.56
N ASN A 170 12.02 4.78 22.42
CA ASN A 170 11.16 5.08 23.56
C ASN A 170 10.69 3.76 24.18
N THR A 171 11.32 3.40 25.30
CA THR A 171 11.02 2.16 26.03
C THR A 171 9.56 2.06 26.50
N LYS A 172 8.85 3.20 26.62
CA LYS A 172 7.42 3.24 26.97
C LYS A 172 6.49 2.88 25.81
N GLU A 173 6.97 2.94 24.58
CA GLU A 173 6.22 2.60 23.36
C GLU A 173 6.63 1.24 22.80
N ALA A 174 7.73 0.67 23.32
CA ALA A 174 8.26 -0.60 22.87
C ALA A 174 7.33 -1.77 23.27
N LEU A 175 7.21 -2.74 22.38
CA LEU A 175 6.43 -3.95 22.63
C LEU A 175 7.15 -4.87 23.60
N THR A 176 6.41 -5.47 24.52
CA THR A 176 6.97 -6.40 25.52
C THR A 176 6.55 -7.84 25.29
N ARG A 177 5.35 -8.06 24.71
CA ARG A 177 4.82 -9.40 24.44
C ARG A 177 3.79 -9.36 23.31
N PHE A 178 3.58 -10.50 22.67
CA PHE A 178 2.39 -10.78 21.87
C PHE A 178 1.51 -11.82 22.58
N ASP A 179 0.20 -11.62 22.55
CA ASP A 179 -0.80 -12.57 23.02
C ASP A 179 -1.68 -13.05 21.87
N ILE A 180 -2.08 -14.32 21.93
CA ILE A 180 -3.09 -14.87 21.03
C ILE A 180 -4.40 -15.05 21.80
N VAL A 181 -5.44 -14.38 21.33
CA VAL A 181 -6.80 -14.51 21.84
C VAL A 181 -7.61 -15.33 20.83
N ILE A 182 -8.24 -16.41 21.30
CA ILE A 182 -9.11 -17.26 20.50
C ILE A 182 -10.48 -17.30 21.15
N GLN A 183 -11.52 -16.83 20.45
CA GLN A 183 -12.85 -16.64 21.04
C GLN A 183 -13.97 -16.96 20.04
N PRO A 184 -15.17 -17.34 20.52
CA PRO A 184 -16.29 -17.71 19.65
C PRO A 184 -16.90 -16.51 18.92
N ASP A 185 -16.90 -15.34 19.54
CA ASP A 185 -17.55 -14.13 19.03
C ASP A 185 -16.54 -13.17 18.40
N GLU A 186 -16.98 -12.45 17.36
CA GLU A 186 -16.17 -11.44 16.69
C GLU A 186 -15.90 -10.26 17.63
N ASP A 187 -14.65 -9.79 17.69
CA ASP A 187 -14.27 -8.52 18.29
C ASP A 187 -13.82 -7.59 17.17
N LYS A 188 -14.72 -6.69 16.77
CA LYS A 188 -14.52 -5.75 15.67
C LYS A 188 -13.39 -4.75 15.88
N ARG A 189 -12.80 -4.71 17.09
CA ARG A 189 -11.63 -3.87 17.40
C ARG A 189 -10.31 -4.49 16.89
N HIS A 190 -10.35 -5.75 16.44
CA HIS A 190 -9.17 -6.50 16.06
C HIS A 190 -9.39 -7.24 14.73
N ASP A 191 -8.31 -7.40 13.96
CA ASP A 191 -8.34 -8.16 12.73
C ASP A 191 -8.29 -9.67 13.01
N ASP A 192 -9.28 -10.41 12.53
CA ASP A 192 -9.31 -11.86 12.64
C ASP A 192 -8.24 -12.50 11.74
N LEU A 193 -7.22 -13.09 12.37
CA LEU A 193 -6.16 -13.87 11.70
C LEU A 193 -6.71 -15.11 10.98
N ALA A 194 -7.92 -15.53 11.32
CA ALA A 194 -8.58 -16.73 10.84
C ALA A 194 -9.66 -16.45 9.78
N LYS A 195 -9.78 -15.19 9.32
CA LYS A 195 -10.87 -14.74 8.44
C LYS A 195 -10.97 -15.60 7.18
N GLY A 196 -12.19 -16.03 6.87
CA GLY A 196 -12.48 -16.88 5.70
C GLY A 196 -12.27 -18.38 5.90
N ALA A 197 -11.57 -18.82 6.96
CA ALA A 197 -11.34 -20.24 7.22
C ALA A 197 -12.41 -20.90 8.12
N GLY A 198 -13.34 -20.10 8.68
CA GLY A 198 -14.41 -20.56 9.58
C GLY A 198 -13.93 -20.94 10.99
N GLY A 199 -14.89 -21.17 11.90
CA GLY A 199 -14.62 -21.50 13.31
C GLY A 199 -14.43 -20.27 14.20
N LYS A 200 -13.70 -20.44 15.32
CA LYS A 200 -13.42 -19.35 16.27
C LYS A 200 -12.57 -18.24 15.65
N PHE A 201 -12.78 -17.00 16.09
CA PHE A 201 -11.95 -15.87 15.72
C PHE A 201 -10.63 -15.88 16.47
N ARG A 202 -9.58 -15.33 15.86
CA ARG A 202 -8.21 -15.33 16.39
C ARG A 202 -7.59 -13.96 16.22
N TYR A 203 -7.04 -13.42 17.31
CA TYR A 203 -6.42 -12.11 17.31
C TYR A 203 -5.02 -12.19 17.87
N LEU A 204 -4.08 -11.48 17.25
CA LEU A 204 -2.80 -11.20 17.85
C LEU A 204 -2.87 -9.84 18.53
N ILE A 205 -2.71 -9.84 19.83
CA ILE A 205 -2.74 -8.64 20.65
C ILE A 205 -1.31 -8.29 21.02
N HIS A 206 -0.89 -7.08 20.67
CA HIS A 206 0.37 -6.55 21.16
C HIS A 206 0.18 -6.07 22.60
N VAL A 207 1.13 -6.40 23.46
CA VAL A 207 1.12 -5.99 24.87
C VAL A 207 2.29 -5.05 25.08
N ASN A 208 1.95 -3.87 25.59
CA ASN A 208 2.90 -2.89 26.08
C ASN A 208 2.68 -2.79 27.60
N GLN A 209 3.44 -3.58 28.36
CA GLN A 209 3.47 -3.50 29.81
C GLN A 209 4.70 -2.71 30.24
N GLN A 210 4.63 -2.05 31.40
CA GLN A 210 5.82 -1.48 32.05
C GLN A 210 6.73 -2.63 32.53
N THR A 211 7.52 -3.17 31.62
CA THR A 211 8.57 -4.15 31.90
C THR A 211 9.87 -3.64 31.30
N ASN A 212 11.00 -4.15 31.80
CA ASN A 212 12.29 -3.88 31.21
C ASN A 212 12.67 -4.90 30.12
N LEU A 213 11.78 -5.81 29.70
CA LEU A 213 12.03 -6.75 28.61
C LEU A 213 11.28 -6.29 27.36
N LEU A 214 12.04 -5.87 26.36
CA LEU A 214 11.52 -5.32 25.11
C LEU A 214 11.78 -6.27 23.96
N ILE A 215 10.80 -6.46 23.09
CA ILE A 215 10.94 -7.27 21.89
C ILE A 215 11.90 -6.57 20.92
N THR A 216 12.97 -7.27 20.53
CA THR A 216 13.95 -6.80 19.53
C THR A 216 13.84 -7.56 18.22
N LYS A 217 13.29 -8.78 18.24
CA LYS A 217 12.98 -9.58 17.05
C LYS A 217 11.71 -10.38 17.27
N ALA A 218 10.96 -10.63 16.20
CA ALA A 218 9.88 -11.60 16.19
C ALA A 218 10.06 -12.59 15.03
N ALA A 219 9.35 -13.72 15.03
CA ALA A 219 9.27 -14.62 13.88
C ALA A 219 7.98 -15.44 13.93
N LEU A 220 7.55 -15.94 12.77
CA LEU A 220 6.53 -16.98 12.71
C LEU A 220 7.17 -18.35 12.66
N ARG A 221 6.75 -19.26 13.53
CA ARG A 221 7.15 -20.66 13.49
C ARG A 221 5.95 -21.55 13.18
N ARG A 222 6.06 -22.30 12.10
CA ARG A 222 5.21 -23.46 11.81
C ARG A 222 5.90 -24.74 12.27
N SER A 223 5.16 -25.66 12.89
CA SER A 223 5.70 -26.91 13.42
C SER A 223 4.71 -28.05 13.26
N GLY A 224 5.19 -29.25 12.95
CA GLY A 224 4.34 -30.46 12.94
C GLY A 224 4.01 -30.98 14.34
N SER A 225 4.64 -30.43 15.39
CA SER A 225 4.38 -30.79 16.79
C SER A 225 4.25 -29.55 17.68
N ASN A 226 3.45 -29.69 18.75
CA ASN A 226 3.38 -28.71 19.81
C ASN A 226 4.65 -28.80 20.66
N GLY A 227 5.40 -27.71 20.77
CA GLY A 227 6.66 -27.69 21.51
C GLY A 227 6.97 -26.31 22.07
N SER A 228 7.98 -26.24 22.93
CA SER A 228 8.51 -24.98 23.44
C SER A 228 9.20 -24.16 22.34
N ALA A 229 9.45 -22.88 22.65
CA ALA A 229 10.30 -22.03 21.82
C ALA A 229 11.64 -22.73 21.53
N PRO A 230 12.21 -22.61 20.32
CA PRO A 230 13.58 -23.05 20.07
C PRO A 230 14.58 -22.25 20.92
N ASP A 231 15.72 -22.84 21.24
CA ASP A 231 16.69 -22.28 22.20
C ASP A 231 17.15 -20.84 21.90
N ASP A 232 17.12 -20.40 20.63
CA ASP A 232 17.50 -19.04 20.21
C ASP A 232 16.42 -17.96 20.43
N TRP A 233 15.25 -18.35 20.93
CA TRP A 233 14.07 -17.50 21.13
C TRP A 233 13.61 -17.50 22.59
N ASP A 234 13.30 -16.32 23.11
CA ASP A 234 12.99 -16.16 24.54
C ASP A 234 11.51 -16.41 24.86
N LEU A 235 10.62 -16.02 23.94
CA LEU A 235 9.16 -16.11 24.12
C LEU A 235 8.50 -16.82 22.93
N GLN A 236 7.39 -17.51 23.22
CA GLN A 236 6.50 -18.10 22.23
C GLN A 236 5.04 -17.85 22.65
N THR A 237 4.17 -17.51 21.70
CA THR A 237 2.72 -17.42 21.95
C THR A 237 2.11 -18.80 22.19
N THR A 238 0.83 -18.83 22.56
CA THR A 238 0.03 -20.04 22.37
C THR A 238 -0.12 -20.35 20.87
N ASP A 239 -0.49 -21.60 20.57
CA ASP A 239 -0.75 -22.05 19.21
C ASP A 239 -1.92 -21.28 18.59
N ILE A 240 -1.63 -20.53 17.53
CA ILE A 240 -2.60 -19.80 16.72
C ILE A 240 -3.59 -20.78 16.10
N ASN A 241 -3.12 -21.96 15.68
CA ASN A 241 -3.96 -22.99 15.09
C ASN A 241 -4.70 -23.84 16.13
N LYS A 242 -4.69 -23.47 17.42
CA LYS A 242 -5.35 -24.27 18.45
C LYS A 242 -6.82 -24.56 18.09
N GLY A 243 -7.17 -25.85 18.11
CA GLY A 243 -8.49 -26.33 17.73
C GLY A 243 -8.73 -26.42 16.23
N ARG A 244 -7.71 -26.22 15.39
CA ARG A 244 -7.68 -26.58 13.97
C ARG A 244 -6.72 -27.75 13.81
N ASN A 245 -7.16 -28.77 13.09
CA ASN A 245 -6.30 -29.92 12.78
C ASN A 245 -5.18 -29.48 11.84
N GLY A 246 -3.97 -30.03 11.98
CA GLY A 246 -2.82 -29.73 11.12
C GLY A 246 -1.61 -29.23 11.89
N ASP A 247 -0.80 -28.38 11.25
CA ASP A 247 0.41 -27.84 11.83
C ASP A 247 0.12 -26.78 12.91
N TYR A 248 1.00 -26.74 13.90
CA TYR A 248 1.01 -25.72 14.95
C TYR A 248 1.67 -24.46 14.44
N LEU A 249 1.16 -23.31 14.89
CA LEU A 249 1.64 -22.01 14.44
C LEU A 249 1.82 -21.06 15.63
N PHE A 250 3.02 -20.50 15.76
CA PHE A 250 3.38 -19.67 16.91
C PHE A 250 4.09 -18.39 16.48
N VAL A 251 3.93 -17.31 17.24
CA VAL A 251 4.83 -16.17 17.19
C VAL A 251 5.95 -16.40 18.19
N LEU A 252 7.20 -16.31 17.73
CA LEU A 252 8.40 -16.30 18.55
C LEU A 252 8.86 -14.86 18.75
N SER A 253 9.36 -14.53 19.94
CA SER A 253 9.98 -13.22 20.21
C SER A 253 11.33 -13.37 20.89
N LYS A 254 12.28 -12.55 20.45
CA LYS A 254 13.54 -12.30 21.15
C LYS A 254 13.40 -11.02 21.94
N VAL A 255 13.80 -11.03 23.20
CA VAL A 255 13.71 -9.88 24.09
C VAL A 255 15.08 -9.46 24.59
N GLU A 256 15.25 -8.16 24.80
CA GLU A 256 16.41 -7.61 25.46
C GLU A 256 16.00 -6.80 26.68
N ARG A 257 16.87 -6.79 27.69
CA ARG A 257 16.64 -6.00 28.88
C ARG A 257 17.02 -4.55 28.61
N ALA A 258 16.04 -3.65 28.66
CA ALA A 258 16.26 -2.22 28.75
C ALA A 258 16.88 -1.88 30.11
N TRP A 259 18.03 -1.21 30.10
CA TRP A 259 18.62 -0.66 31.31
C TRP A 259 17.82 0.59 31.72
N PRO A 260 17.57 0.80 33.03
CA PRO A 260 17.02 2.07 33.49
C PRO A 260 17.99 3.17 33.07
N VAL A 261 17.47 4.20 32.38
CA VAL A 261 18.19 5.47 32.15
C VAL A 261 18.03 6.34 33.38
#